data_AF-A0A2M8Y260-F1
#
_entry.id   AF-A0A2M8Y260-F1
#
_cell.length_a   1.000
_cell.length_b   1.000
_cell.length_c   1.000
_cell.angle_alpha   90.00
_cell.angle_beta   90.00
_cell.angle_gamma   90.00
#
_symmetry.space_group_name_H-M   'P 1'
#
loop_
_entity.id
_entity.type
_entity.pdbx_description
1 polymer ?
#
loop_
_entity_poly.entity_id
_entity_poly.type
_entity_poly.pdbx_seq_one_letter_code
_entity_poly.pdbx_strand_id
1 'polypeptide(L)'
;MVNYLSFLENPQINFKKTFEVMRDFRMGGLNPFIYDEFIDTINELPNIRMRGPFAYAIFDKFNLIDITPHQLEIIQKEVIKRGIRKSKICWHPEASKSTCKTDKFGEIIVSAAHSIQNNGILSEISENGIVVSYISKNGKLIGNEIQKNFASTFLGFCNIHDSIFYPIETVSYLNTAEQNFLFAYRGFVIACHKKREVSISKNFGDQWEIDIIENKKIFDKAIRHKDYFAIESEVFELSQFYPMAVSSSFYLDFDFEGNPIPHSDDRMENIFVTLLPKKKENKTYFIISYFKEDKLLYENLVKQLRQRNNLKSDITMIIAAHTNNIFFNPIYYKTFIEEIQDDILKLIFETQFDHGIIDGKNNIKHQFSYTPTNYLRNQYKINLFGY
;
A
#
# COMPACT_ATOMS: atom_id res chain seq x y z
N MET A 1 1.90 30.20 16.87
CA MET A 1 1.16 29.23 16.02
C MET A 1 0.61 28.20 16.97
N VAL A 2 -0.71 27.95 16.97
CA VAL A 2 -1.25 26.82 17.72
C VAL A 2 -0.69 25.55 17.07
N ASN A 3 -0.05 24.67 17.84
CA ASN A 3 0.80 23.61 17.28
C ASN A 3 0.04 22.66 16.36
N TYR A 4 -1.28 22.51 16.59
CA TYR A 4 -2.11 21.56 15.89
C TYR A 4 -2.60 22.01 14.49
N LEU A 5 -2.49 23.29 14.12
CA LEU A 5 -2.82 23.72 12.75
C LEU A 5 -1.77 23.31 11.72
N SER A 6 -0.65 22.73 12.17
CA SER A 6 0.38 22.17 11.30
C SER A 6 -0.14 21.13 10.30
N PHE A 7 -1.28 20.46 10.57
CA PHE A 7 -1.92 19.60 9.56
C PHE A 7 -2.39 20.35 8.33
N LEU A 8 -2.76 21.63 8.47
CA LEU A 8 -3.16 22.48 7.34
C LEU A 8 -1.98 22.90 6.47
N GLU A 9 -0.75 22.73 6.96
CA GLU A 9 0.48 23.02 6.22
C GLU A 9 0.93 21.83 5.36
N ASN A 10 0.37 20.64 5.58
CA ASN A 10 0.69 19.46 4.80
C ASN A 10 -0.51 19.07 3.92
N PRO A 11 -0.47 19.34 2.61
CA PRO A 11 -1.58 19.06 1.70
C PRO A 11 -1.87 17.55 1.56
N GLN A 12 -0.89 16.69 1.87
CA GLN A 12 -1.05 15.23 1.83
C GLN A 12 -1.82 14.69 3.05
N ILE A 13 -2.12 15.53 4.05
CA ILE A 13 -2.93 15.13 5.20
C ILE A 13 -4.39 15.45 4.92
N ASN A 14 -5.25 14.45 5.07
CA ASN A 14 -6.69 14.65 5.01
C ASN A 14 -7.19 15.28 6.32
N PHE A 15 -6.94 16.58 6.48
CA PHE A 15 -7.21 17.31 7.72
C PHE A 15 -8.69 17.29 8.12
N LYS A 16 -9.62 17.18 7.16
CA LYS A 16 -11.07 17.12 7.43
C LYS A 16 -11.41 15.94 8.35
N LYS A 17 -10.83 14.76 8.10
CA LYS A 17 -11.07 13.56 8.94
C LYS A 17 -10.49 13.69 10.34
N THR A 18 -9.36 14.37 10.48
CA THR A 18 -8.80 14.72 11.79
C THR A 18 -9.75 15.64 12.56
N PHE A 19 -10.27 16.70 11.93
CA PHE A 19 -11.20 17.63 12.59
C PHE A 19 -12.57 17.00 12.88
N GLU A 20 -13.06 16.08 12.05
CA GLU A 20 -14.27 15.28 12.37
C GLU A 20 -14.10 14.53 13.69
N VAL A 21 -12.95 13.89 13.89
CA VAL A 21 -12.64 13.18 15.16
C VAL A 21 -12.57 14.18 16.32
N MET A 22 -11.89 15.32 16.14
CA MET A 22 -11.81 16.35 17.17
C MET A 22 -13.19 16.86 17.58
N ARG A 23 -14.07 17.14 16.61
CA ARG A 23 -15.46 17.52 16.83
C ARG A 23 -16.20 16.48 17.65
N ASP A 24 -16.12 15.21 17.22
CA ASP A 24 -16.87 14.12 17.85
C ASP A 24 -16.41 13.92 19.30
N PHE A 25 -15.11 14.10 19.57
CA PHE A 25 -14.52 13.94 20.90
C PHE A 25 -14.47 15.25 21.71
N ARG A 26 -15.02 16.35 21.16
CA ARG A 26 -14.99 17.70 21.77
C ARG A 26 -13.58 18.17 22.13
N MET A 27 -12.59 17.81 21.33
CA MET A 27 -11.19 18.15 21.55
C MET A 27 -10.87 19.55 21.03
N GLY A 28 -10.10 20.31 21.81
CA GLY A 28 -9.68 21.66 21.45
C GLY A 28 -10.83 22.68 21.39
N GLY A 29 -12.01 22.36 21.96
CA GLY A 29 -13.21 23.20 21.90
C GLY A 29 -14.09 22.99 20.66
N LEU A 30 -13.60 22.21 19.67
CA LEU A 30 -14.35 21.94 18.44
C LEU A 30 -15.58 21.08 18.74
N ASN A 31 -16.75 21.50 18.26
CA ASN A 31 -18.03 20.83 18.55
C ASN A 31 -19.00 20.96 17.35
N PRO A 32 -20.07 20.15 17.29
CA PRO A 32 -20.98 20.10 16.13
C PRO A 32 -21.66 21.42 15.81
N PHE A 33 -21.88 22.30 16.78
CA PHE A 33 -22.55 23.57 16.54
C PHE A 33 -21.69 24.56 15.75
N ILE A 34 -20.36 24.48 15.88
CA ILE A 34 -19.41 25.37 15.21
C ILE A 34 -18.66 24.69 14.07
N TYR A 35 -18.82 23.37 13.90
CA TYR A 35 -17.95 22.57 13.04
C TYR A 35 -18.07 22.95 11.56
N ASP A 36 -19.28 23.11 11.05
CA ASP A 36 -19.50 23.38 9.63
C ASP A 36 -18.92 24.76 9.27
N GLU A 37 -19.22 25.79 10.07
CA GLU A 37 -18.63 27.13 9.90
C GLU A 37 -17.09 27.11 10.04
N PHE A 38 -16.55 26.30 10.94
CA PHE A 38 -15.11 26.12 11.10
C PHE A 38 -14.46 25.51 9.85
N ILE A 39 -15.06 24.46 9.28
CA ILE A 39 -14.57 23.83 8.05
C ILE A 39 -14.69 24.78 6.86
N ASP A 40 -15.78 25.53 6.75
CA ASP A 40 -15.96 26.52 5.69
C ASP A 40 -14.88 27.62 5.78
N THR A 41 -14.64 28.13 6.99
CA THR A 41 -13.56 29.12 7.21
C THR A 41 -12.18 28.54 6.87
N ILE A 42 -11.92 27.25 7.15
CA ILE A 42 -10.67 26.59 6.72
C ILE A 42 -10.57 26.48 5.20
N ASN A 43 -11.66 26.14 4.51
CA ASN A 43 -11.67 26.02 3.06
C ASN A 43 -11.47 27.39 2.37
N GLU A 44 -11.85 28.49 3.04
CA GLU A 44 -11.63 29.87 2.59
C GLU A 44 -10.22 30.40 2.87
N LEU A 45 -9.37 29.65 3.60
CA LEU A 45 -8.01 30.08 3.87
C LEU A 45 -7.22 30.32 2.57
N PRO A 46 -6.37 31.36 2.53
CA PRO A 46 -5.46 31.56 1.41
C PRO A 46 -4.62 30.31 1.12
N ASN A 47 -4.02 30.29 -0.07
CA ASN A 47 -3.05 29.26 -0.43
C ASN A 47 -2.00 29.09 0.66
N ILE A 48 -1.55 27.86 0.93
CA ILE A 48 -0.59 27.53 2.00
C ILE A 48 0.62 28.48 1.96
N ARG A 49 1.13 28.76 0.75
CA ARG A 49 2.26 29.70 0.51
C ARG A 49 1.98 31.16 0.86
N MET A 50 0.71 31.55 0.94
CA MET A 50 0.24 32.91 1.25
C MET A 50 -0.26 33.04 2.69
N ARG A 51 -0.25 31.97 3.48
CA ARG A 51 -0.70 32.00 4.88
C ARG A 51 0.36 32.65 5.75
N GLY A 52 0.05 33.85 6.25
CA GLY A 52 0.80 34.49 7.33
C GLY A 52 0.25 34.11 8.71
N PRO A 53 0.85 34.62 9.81
CA PRO A 53 0.38 34.36 11.17
C PRO A 53 -1.13 34.65 11.39
N PHE A 54 -1.66 35.68 10.70
CA PHE A 54 -3.08 36.06 10.77
C PHE A 54 -4.04 35.06 10.13
N ALA A 55 -3.57 34.23 9.17
CA ALA A 55 -4.40 33.17 8.60
C ALA A 55 -4.80 32.12 9.65
N TYR A 56 -4.08 32.07 10.78
CA TYR A 56 -4.33 31.15 11.88
C TYR A 56 -5.09 31.77 13.07
N ALA A 57 -5.57 33.01 12.95
CA ALA A 57 -6.48 33.65 13.91
C ALA A 57 -7.88 33.01 13.95
N ILE A 58 -8.12 31.96 13.14
CA ILE A 58 -9.30 31.10 13.18
C ILE A 58 -9.60 30.60 14.61
N PHE A 59 -8.56 30.36 15.43
CA PHE A 59 -8.72 29.92 16.82
C PHE A 59 -9.46 30.94 17.66
N ASP A 60 -9.16 32.23 17.50
CA ASP A 60 -9.81 33.31 18.25
C ASP A 60 -11.26 33.46 17.82
N LYS A 61 -11.55 33.31 16.51
CA LYS A 61 -12.93 33.33 15.97
C LYS A 61 -13.81 32.25 16.62
N PHE A 62 -13.27 31.05 16.80
CA PHE A 62 -14.02 29.88 17.29
C PHE A 62 -13.76 29.54 18.77
N ASN A 63 -12.98 30.36 19.48
CA ASN A 63 -12.55 30.13 20.87
C ASN A 63 -11.96 28.72 21.10
N LEU A 64 -11.12 28.27 20.16
CA LEU A 64 -10.47 26.97 20.22
C LEU A 64 -9.22 27.01 21.10
N ILE A 65 -8.84 25.87 21.68
CA ILE A 65 -7.63 25.71 22.50
C ILE A 65 -6.70 24.63 21.91
N ASP A 66 -5.40 24.73 22.20
CA ASP A 66 -4.43 23.72 21.74
C ASP A 66 -4.72 22.35 22.37
N ILE A 67 -4.26 21.29 21.72
CA ILE A 67 -4.40 19.94 22.23
C ILE A 67 -3.04 19.35 22.62
N THR A 68 -3.06 18.49 23.63
CA THR A 68 -1.84 17.84 24.13
C THR A 68 -1.33 16.76 23.17
N PRO A 69 -0.04 16.38 23.23
CA PRO A 69 0.48 15.25 22.45
C PRO A 69 -0.28 13.94 22.66
N HIS A 70 -0.78 13.71 23.88
CA HIS A 70 -1.59 12.52 24.19
C HIS A 70 -2.97 12.56 23.50
N GLN A 71 -3.63 13.72 23.49
CA GLN A 71 -4.88 13.90 22.75
C GLN A 71 -4.67 13.70 21.24
N LEU A 72 -3.55 14.18 20.70
CA LEU A 72 -3.18 13.93 19.30
C LEU A 72 -3.04 12.44 18.99
N GLU A 73 -2.39 11.67 19.87
CA GLU A 73 -2.28 10.21 19.71
C GLU A 73 -3.66 9.54 19.70
N ILE A 74 -4.58 9.98 20.56
CA ILE A 74 -5.97 9.48 20.58
C ILE A 74 -6.68 9.80 19.26
N ILE A 75 -6.54 11.03 18.75
CA ILE A 75 -7.14 11.44 17.48
C ILE A 75 -6.59 10.58 16.34
N GLN A 76 -5.27 10.46 16.23
CA GLN A 76 -4.62 9.65 15.19
C GLN A 76 -5.08 8.19 15.23
N LYS A 77 -5.16 7.59 16.43
CA LYS A 77 -5.68 6.22 16.61
C LYS A 77 -7.13 6.11 16.15
N GLU A 78 -7.99 7.09 16.44
CA GLU A 78 -9.38 7.05 16.00
C GLU A 78 -9.54 7.31 14.49
N VAL A 79 -8.74 8.19 13.89
CA VAL A 79 -8.69 8.37 12.43
C VAL A 79 -8.32 7.06 11.74
N ILE A 80 -7.28 6.36 12.22
CA ILE A 80 -6.88 5.04 11.71
C ILE A 80 -8.01 4.01 11.88
N LYS A 81 -8.67 3.97 13.05
CA LYS A 81 -9.81 3.07 13.28
C LYS A 81 -10.97 3.35 12.31
N ARG A 82 -11.26 4.61 12.01
CA ARG A 82 -12.27 4.98 11.00
C ARG A 82 -11.87 4.53 9.59
N GLY A 83 -10.58 4.62 9.25
CA GLY A 83 -9.99 4.04 8.03
C GLY A 83 -10.27 2.55 7.91
N ILE A 84 -9.90 1.78 8.93
CA ILE A 84 -10.11 0.32 9.00
C ILE A 84 -11.59 -0.05 8.90
N ARG A 85 -12.48 0.68 9.58
CA ARG A 85 -13.93 0.45 9.50
C ARG A 85 -14.47 0.72 8.09
N LYS A 86 -14.02 1.80 7.44
CA LYS A 86 -14.48 2.17 6.09
C LYS A 86 -13.94 1.24 5.01
N SER A 87 -12.74 0.69 5.17
CA SER A 87 -12.14 -0.24 4.20
C SER A 87 -12.65 -1.69 4.34
N LYS A 88 -13.39 -2.01 5.41
CA LYS A 88 -13.95 -3.35 5.66
C LYS A 88 -15.01 -3.73 4.62
N ILE A 89 -14.57 -4.42 3.56
CA ILE A 89 -15.43 -4.90 2.46
C ILE A 89 -14.97 -6.28 1.99
N CYS A 90 -15.85 -7.03 1.33
CA CYS A 90 -15.44 -8.23 0.59
C CYS A 90 -15.12 -7.84 -0.86
N TRP A 91 -13.90 -8.10 -1.32
CA TRP A 91 -13.40 -7.68 -2.63
C TRP A 91 -13.83 -8.60 -3.79
N HIS A 92 -14.38 -9.77 -3.48
CA HIS A 92 -14.83 -10.74 -4.47
C HIS A 92 -15.88 -10.14 -5.42
N PRO A 93 -15.79 -10.38 -6.74
CA PRO A 93 -16.71 -9.79 -7.73
C PRO A 93 -18.18 -10.19 -7.55
N GLU A 94 -18.45 -11.29 -6.87
CA GLU A 94 -19.80 -11.76 -6.56
C GLU A 94 -20.27 -11.34 -5.17
N ALA A 95 -19.47 -10.58 -4.41
CA ALA A 95 -19.82 -10.17 -3.06
C ALA A 95 -21.12 -9.35 -3.03
N SER A 96 -22.11 -9.84 -2.29
CA SER A 96 -23.41 -9.22 -2.12
C SER A 96 -24.05 -9.70 -0.82
N LYS A 97 -25.19 -9.13 -0.45
CA LYS A 97 -25.95 -9.61 0.73
C LYS A 97 -26.51 -11.03 0.56
N SER A 98 -26.61 -11.55 -0.68
CA SER A 98 -27.08 -12.91 -0.95
C SER A 98 -25.96 -13.95 -1.04
N THR A 99 -24.74 -13.54 -1.36
CA THR A 99 -23.57 -14.44 -1.52
C THR A 99 -22.61 -14.39 -0.33
N CYS A 100 -22.67 -13.34 0.48
CA CYS A 100 -21.93 -13.23 1.72
C CYS A 100 -22.82 -13.51 2.93
N LYS A 101 -22.21 -13.96 4.03
CA LYS A 101 -22.87 -13.95 5.34
C LYS A 101 -23.06 -12.52 5.83
N THR A 102 -24.24 -12.19 6.33
CA THR A 102 -24.52 -10.89 6.95
C THR A 102 -24.74 -11.02 8.46
N ASP A 103 -24.53 -9.92 9.18
CA ASP A 103 -24.92 -9.81 10.59
C ASP A 103 -26.41 -9.49 10.75
N LYS A 104 -26.84 -9.28 11.99
CA LYS A 104 -28.24 -8.98 12.34
C LYS A 104 -28.76 -7.64 11.77
N PHE A 105 -27.86 -6.76 11.32
CA PHE A 105 -28.20 -5.48 10.70
C PHE A 105 -28.14 -5.54 9.17
N GLY A 106 -27.85 -6.71 8.60
CA GLY A 106 -27.75 -6.90 7.15
C GLY A 106 -26.42 -6.43 6.56
N GLU A 107 -25.40 -6.23 7.39
CA GLU A 107 -24.05 -5.85 6.97
C GLU A 107 -23.18 -7.09 6.71
N ILE A 108 -22.35 -7.07 5.66
CA ILE A 108 -21.50 -8.21 5.30
C ILE A 108 -20.46 -8.47 6.40
N ILE A 109 -20.39 -9.73 6.84
CA ILE A 109 -19.39 -10.18 7.80
C ILE A 109 -18.09 -10.49 7.05
N VAL A 110 -17.21 -9.50 7.03
CA VAL A 110 -15.83 -9.62 6.54
C VAL A 110 -14.94 -10.13 7.68
N SER A 111 -14.07 -11.08 7.36
CA SER A 111 -13.07 -11.66 8.26
C SER A 111 -11.68 -11.13 7.95
N ALA A 112 -10.72 -11.42 8.82
CA ALA A 112 -9.31 -11.13 8.56
C ALA A 112 -8.78 -12.16 7.55
N ALA A 113 -8.56 -11.70 6.32
CA ALA A 113 -7.88 -12.46 5.27
C ALA A 113 -6.38 -12.19 5.32
N HIS A 114 -5.57 -13.14 4.84
CA HIS A 114 -4.11 -13.00 4.75
C HIS A 114 -3.70 -12.75 3.31
N SER A 115 -2.94 -11.67 3.05
CA SER A 115 -2.36 -11.43 1.73
C SER A 115 -1.12 -12.30 1.47
N ILE A 116 -0.56 -12.90 2.52
CA ILE A 116 0.46 -13.97 2.43
C ILE A 116 0.01 -15.09 3.37
N GLN A 117 -0.19 -16.30 2.82
CA GLN A 117 -0.85 -17.39 3.53
C GLN A 117 -0.21 -17.72 4.89
N ASN A 118 -1.03 -17.70 5.96
CA ASN A 118 -0.58 -17.95 7.33
C ASN A 118 -0.02 -19.37 7.55
N ASN A 119 -0.81 -20.39 7.19
CA ASN A 119 -0.44 -21.81 7.36
C ASN A 119 0.37 -22.38 6.19
N GLY A 120 0.95 -21.51 5.36
CA GLY A 120 1.86 -21.87 4.28
C GLY A 120 3.10 -20.99 4.34
N ILE A 121 3.19 -20.02 3.45
CA ILE A 121 4.36 -19.14 3.26
C ILE A 121 4.84 -18.50 4.58
N LEU A 122 3.94 -17.91 5.39
CA LEU A 122 4.35 -17.29 6.66
C LEU A 122 4.90 -18.32 7.65
N SER A 123 4.39 -19.55 7.64
CA SER A 123 4.92 -20.63 8.48
C SER A 123 6.30 -21.10 8.03
N GLU A 124 6.62 -21.00 6.73
CA GLU A 124 7.95 -21.36 6.21
C GLU A 124 9.02 -20.35 6.60
N ILE A 125 8.67 -19.07 6.71
CA ILE A 125 9.60 -17.99 7.04
C ILE A 125 9.57 -17.58 8.53
N SER A 126 8.54 -17.95 9.30
CA SER A 126 8.47 -17.57 10.73
C SER A 126 9.51 -18.28 11.59
N GLU A 127 10.02 -17.58 12.61
CA GLU A 127 10.80 -18.15 13.70
C GLU A 127 9.96 -18.07 14.97
N ASN A 128 9.70 -19.21 15.64
CA ASN A 128 8.82 -19.27 16.83
C ASN A 128 7.44 -18.61 16.62
N GLY A 129 6.89 -18.68 15.40
CA GLY A 129 5.61 -18.06 15.04
C GLY A 129 5.69 -16.54 14.82
N ILE A 130 6.88 -15.95 14.81
CA ILE A 130 7.14 -14.52 14.59
C ILE A 130 7.74 -14.31 13.21
N VAL A 131 7.29 -13.25 12.54
CA VAL A 131 7.91 -12.68 11.34
C VAL A 131 8.23 -11.21 11.60
N VAL A 132 9.14 -10.63 10.81
CA VAL A 132 9.49 -9.21 10.89
C VAL A 132 9.03 -8.51 9.63
N SER A 133 8.41 -7.35 9.77
CA SER A 133 8.26 -6.37 8.68
C SER A 133 8.95 -5.07 9.10
N TYR A 134 9.05 -4.10 8.21
CA TYR A 134 9.54 -2.77 8.58
C TYR A 134 8.41 -1.77 8.78
N ILE A 135 8.58 -0.87 9.75
CA ILE A 135 7.67 0.25 10.00
C ILE A 135 8.45 1.56 10.06
N SER A 136 7.83 2.65 9.61
CA SER A 136 8.38 3.99 9.84
C SER A 136 7.98 4.48 11.23
N LYS A 137 8.97 4.78 12.08
CA LYS A 137 8.79 5.35 13.41
C LYS A 137 9.81 6.45 13.63
N ASN A 138 9.35 7.65 13.97
CA ASN A 138 10.20 8.83 14.21
C ASN A 138 11.18 9.13 13.05
N GLY A 139 10.70 8.97 11.80
CA GLY A 139 11.53 9.20 10.61
C GLY A 139 12.62 8.16 10.37
N LYS A 140 12.55 6.99 11.03
CA LYS A 140 13.43 5.85 10.80
C LYS A 140 12.63 4.62 10.42
N LEU A 141 13.22 3.78 9.58
CA LEU A 141 12.69 2.45 9.30
C LEU A 141 13.23 1.50 10.36
N ILE A 142 12.35 0.81 11.08
CA ILE A 142 12.74 -0.15 12.11
C ILE A 142 12.01 -1.48 11.92
N GLY A 143 12.63 -2.56 12.40
CA GLY A 143 12.00 -3.87 12.47
C GLY A 143 10.79 -3.87 13.41
N ASN A 144 9.71 -4.49 12.95
CA ASN A 144 8.50 -4.73 13.72
C ASN A 144 8.22 -6.23 13.74
N GLU A 145 8.40 -6.84 14.90
CA GLU A 145 8.05 -8.24 15.13
C GLU A 145 6.53 -8.41 15.21
N ILE A 146 6.01 -9.36 14.44
CA ILE A 146 4.58 -9.61 14.31
C ILE A 146 4.35 -11.12 14.43
N GLN A 147 3.38 -11.51 15.27
CA GLN A 147 2.91 -12.89 15.29
C GLN A 147 2.31 -13.23 13.92
N LYS A 148 2.71 -14.36 13.33
CA LYS A 148 2.34 -14.72 11.94
C LYS A 148 0.82 -14.69 11.70
N ASN A 149 0.02 -14.98 12.72
CA ASN A 149 -1.44 -14.96 12.64
C ASN A 149 -2.01 -13.55 12.36
N PHE A 150 -1.28 -12.49 12.71
CA PHE A 150 -1.65 -11.09 12.44
C PHE A 150 -0.87 -10.48 11.27
N ALA A 151 0.25 -11.09 10.88
CA ALA A 151 1.03 -10.63 9.73
C ALA A 151 0.20 -10.73 8.44
N SER A 152 0.36 -9.73 7.56
CA SER A 152 -0.33 -9.66 6.26
C SER A 152 -1.87 -9.62 6.33
N THR A 153 -2.46 -9.45 7.52
CA THR A 153 -3.92 -9.47 7.68
C THR A 153 -4.59 -8.18 7.22
N PHE A 154 -5.76 -8.33 6.59
CA PHE A 154 -6.61 -7.21 6.18
C PHE A 154 -8.08 -7.64 6.09
N LEU A 155 -9.00 -6.68 6.22
CA LEU A 155 -10.43 -6.96 6.24
C LEU A 155 -11.01 -6.89 4.82
N GLY A 156 -10.53 -7.76 3.94
CA GLY A 156 -10.85 -7.71 2.50
C GLY A 156 -11.71 -8.86 1.96
N PHE A 157 -11.96 -9.92 2.72
CA PHE A 157 -12.79 -11.03 2.26
C PHE A 157 -13.69 -11.54 3.39
N CYS A 158 -14.86 -12.05 3.03
CA CYS A 158 -15.63 -12.88 3.96
C CYS A 158 -15.09 -14.32 3.91
N ASN A 159 -15.36 -15.11 4.95
CA ASN A 159 -14.90 -16.50 5.02
C ASN A 159 -15.33 -17.36 3.82
N ILE A 160 -16.43 -17.02 3.15
CA ILE A 160 -16.94 -17.75 1.98
C ILE A 160 -16.05 -17.45 0.77
N HIS A 161 -15.85 -16.17 0.45
CA HIS A 161 -15.16 -15.78 -0.78
C HIS A 161 -13.64 -15.78 -0.68
N ASP A 162 -13.07 -15.84 0.53
CA ASP A 162 -11.62 -16.02 0.71
C ASP A 162 -11.13 -17.34 0.07
N SER A 163 -12.03 -18.31 -0.12
CA SER A 163 -11.73 -19.60 -0.78
C SER A 163 -11.32 -19.47 -2.26
N ILE A 164 -11.51 -18.30 -2.89
CA ILE A 164 -11.01 -18.05 -4.27
C ILE A 164 -9.51 -18.34 -4.39
N PHE A 165 -8.77 -18.19 -3.29
CA PHE A 165 -7.33 -18.40 -3.26
C PHE A 165 -6.91 -19.84 -2.95
N TYR A 166 -7.85 -20.78 -2.79
CA TYR A 166 -7.53 -22.20 -2.58
C TYR A 166 -6.46 -22.74 -3.56
N PRO A 167 -6.51 -22.45 -4.88
CA PRO A 167 -5.50 -22.94 -5.83
C PRO A 167 -4.05 -22.47 -5.59
N ILE A 168 -3.85 -21.38 -4.84
CA ILE A 168 -2.51 -20.88 -4.47
C ILE A 168 -2.13 -21.17 -3.02
N GLU A 169 -3.05 -21.72 -2.22
CA GLU A 169 -2.84 -22.00 -0.80
C GLU A 169 -2.67 -23.48 -0.46
N THR A 170 -3.35 -24.36 -1.19
CA THR A 170 -3.34 -25.80 -0.88
C THR A 170 -2.65 -26.64 -1.94
N VAL A 171 -2.37 -26.05 -3.11
CA VAL A 171 -1.72 -26.73 -4.23
C VAL A 171 -0.28 -26.21 -4.35
N SER A 172 0.65 -27.11 -4.68
CA SER A 172 2.03 -26.74 -5.01
C SER A 172 2.06 -25.73 -6.15
N TYR A 173 3.04 -24.84 -6.14
CA TYR A 173 3.19 -23.87 -7.21
C TYR A 173 3.71 -24.56 -8.47
N LEU A 174 2.91 -24.53 -9.54
CA LEU A 174 3.17 -25.19 -10.82
C LEU A 174 3.23 -24.16 -11.97
N ASN A 175 3.27 -22.87 -11.65
CA ASN A 175 3.29 -21.79 -12.64
C ASN A 175 2.12 -21.88 -13.64
N THR A 176 0.92 -22.20 -13.16
CA THR A 176 -0.29 -22.18 -13.99
C THR A 176 -0.82 -20.77 -14.16
N ALA A 177 -1.55 -20.51 -15.25
CA ALA A 177 -2.21 -19.23 -15.48
C ALA A 177 -3.13 -18.84 -14.31
N GLU A 178 -3.90 -19.80 -13.77
CA GLU A 178 -4.76 -19.59 -12.60
C GLU A 178 -3.96 -19.18 -11.35
N GLN A 179 -2.86 -19.86 -11.05
CA GLN A 179 -2.05 -19.53 -9.88
C GLN A 179 -1.43 -18.13 -9.99
N ASN A 180 -0.86 -17.80 -11.14
CA ASN A 180 -0.27 -16.48 -11.35
C ASN A 180 -1.32 -15.39 -11.30
N PHE A 181 -2.50 -15.62 -11.89
CA PHE A 181 -3.64 -14.72 -11.82
C PHE A 181 -4.07 -14.46 -10.39
N LEU A 182 -4.19 -15.50 -9.57
CA LEU A 182 -4.60 -15.37 -8.18
C LEU A 182 -3.55 -14.68 -7.31
N PHE A 183 -2.24 -14.89 -7.55
CA PHE A 183 -1.19 -14.13 -6.89
C PHE A 183 -1.25 -12.64 -7.26
N ALA A 184 -1.47 -12.33 -8.54
CA ALA A 184 -1.64 -10.95 -9.01
C ALA A 184 -2.87 -10.28 -8.38
N TYR A 185 -4.02 -10.97 -8.39
CA TYR A 185 -5.26 -10.48 -7.79
C TYR A 185 -5.11 -10.26 -6.27
N ARG A 186 -4.43 -11.17 -5.56
CA ARG A 186 -4.15 -11.02 -4.13
C ARG A 186 -3.30 -9.78 -3.84
N GLY A 187 -2.24 -9.56 -4.64
CA GLY A 187 -1.37 -8.38 -4.56
C GLY A 187 -2.11 -7.07 -4.85
N PHE A 188 -2.96 -7.07 -5.88
CA PHE A 188 -3.85 -5.94 -6.20
C PHE A 188 -4.78 -5.59 -5.03
N VAL A 189 -5.48 -6.60 -4.49
CA VAL A 189 -6.47 -6.39 -3.45
C VAL A 189 -5.84 -5.84 -2.16
N ILE A 190 -4.71 -6.39 -1.69
CA ILE A 190 -4.06 -5.86 -0.48
C ILE A 190 -3.57 -4.41 -0.67
N ALA A 191 -2.96 -4.09 -1.81
CA ALA A 191 -2.48 -2.75 -2.11
C ALA A 191 -3.64 -1.74 -2.13
N CYS A 192 -4.73 -2.07 -2.83
CA CYS A 192 -5.91 -1.21 -2.92
C CYS A 192 -6.66 -1.10 -1.60
N HIS A 193 -6.79 -2.19 -0.84
CA HIS A 193 -7.39 -2.17 0.50
C HIS A 193 -6.63 -1.23 1.44
N LYS A 194 -5.30 -1.32 1.45
CA LYS A 194 -4.47 -0.44 2.29
C LYS A 194 -4.49 1.01 1.82
N LYS A 195 -4.53 1.28 0.51
CA LYS A 195 -4.72 2.65 -0.02
C LYS A 195 -6.06 3.24 0.46
N ARG A 196 -7.17 2.48 0.41
CA ARG A 196 -8.48 2.89 0.94
C ARG A 196 -8.48 3.11 2.45
N GLU A 197 -7.80 2.26 3.21
CA GLU A 197 -7.67 2.40 4.67
C GLU A 197 -6.93 3.70 5.03
N VAL A 198 -5.84 3.99 4.32
CA VAL A 198 -4.97 5.16 4.56
C VAL A 198 -5.55 6.46 3.97
N SER A 199 -6.44 6.42 2.97
CA SER A 199 -7.03 7.63 2.37
C SER A 199 -7.92 8.43 3.32
N ILE A 200 -8.28 7.85 4.48
CA ILE A 200 -8.90 8.59 5.58
C ILE A 200 -7.95 9.57 6.26
N SER A 201 -6.65 9.25 6.36
CA SER A 201 -5.66 10.15 6.95
C SER A 201 -4.80 10.88 5.91
N LYS A 202 -4.70 10.34 4.70
CA LYS A 202 -3.89 10.87 3.60
C LYS A 202 -4.74 11.31 2.42
N ASN A 203 -4.35 12.40 1.79
CA ASN A 203 -4.92 12.85 0.53
C ASN A 203 -4.07 12.31 -0.63
N PHE A 204 -4.66 11.43 -1.44
CA PHE A 204 -4.03 10.83 -2.63
C PHE A 204 -4.48 11.52 -3.94
N GLY A 205 -5.10 12.70 -3.85
CA GLY A 205 -5.72 13.38 -4.98
C GLY A 205 -7.04 12.74 -5.41
N ASP A 206 -7.46 13.02 -6.64
CA ASP A 206 -8.79 12.64 -7.15
C ASP A 206 -8.76 11.34 -7.98
N GLN A 207 -7.61 10.94 -8.50
CA GLN A 207 -7.49 9.82 -9.45
C GLN A 207 -7.48 8.43 -8.80
N TRP A 208 -6.97 8.31 -7.57
CA TRP A 208 -6.67 7.01 -6.97
C TRP A 208 -7.89 6.09 -6.81
N GLU A 209 -9.10 6.63 -6.63
CA GLU A 209 -10.31 5.82 -6.52
C GLU A 209 -10.74 5.29 -7.89
N ILE A 210 -10.58 6.09 -8.95
CA ILE A 210 -10.79 5.68 -10.34
C ILE A 210 -9.81 4.55 -10.69
N ASP A 211 -8.52 4.71 -10.36
CA ASP A 211 -7.51 3.66 -10.59
C ASP A 211 -7.93 2.31 -10.00
N ILE A 212 -8.38 2.32 -8.73
CA ILE A 212 -8.84 1.10 -8.06
C ILE A 212 -10.05 0.51 -8.77
N ILE A 213 -11.04 1.35 -9.14
CA ILE A 213 -12.27 0.90 -9.77
C ILE A 213 -12.00 0.28 -11.14
N GLU A 214 -11.22 0.96 -11.99
CA GLU A 214 -10.95 0.51 -13.36
C GLU A 214 -10.07 -0.74 -13.37
N ASN A 215 -8.99 -0.80 -12.57
CA ASN A 215 -8.20 -2.02 -12.42
C ASN A 215 -9.06 -3.19 -11.88
N LYS A 216 -9.97 -2.91 -10.93
CA LYS A 216 -10.87 -3.94 -10.37
C LYS A 216 -11.83 -4.48 -11.42
N LYS A 217 -12.33 -3.67 -12.37
CA LYS A 217 -13.23 -4.15 -13.44
C LYS A 217 -12.58 -5.25 -14.28
N ILE A 218 -11.28 -5.14 -14.56
CA ILE A 218 -10.53 -6.14 -15.33
C ILE A 218 -10.45 -7.46 -14.56
N PHE A 219 -10.02 -7.41 -13.30
CA PHE A 219 -9.99 -8.61 -12.44
C PHE A 219 -11.38 -9.22 -12.24
N ASP A 220 -12.40 -8.40 -11.99
CA ASP A 220 -13.77 -8.86 -11.76
C ASP A 220 -14.33 -9.56 -13.00
N LYS A 221 -14.08 -9.01 -14.20
CA LYS A 221 -14.44 -9.66 -15.46
C LYS A 221 -13.72 -10.99 -15.61
N ALA A 222 -12.40 -11.02 -15.39
CA ALA A 222 -11.60 -12.21 -15.52
C ALA A 222 -12.04 -13.32 -14.56
N ILE A 223 -12.29 -13.01 -13.28
CA ILE A 223 -12.76 -13.98 -12.28
C ILE A 223 -14.13 -14.56 -12.66
N ARG A 224 -15.11 -13.73 -13.04
CA ARG A 224 -16.46 -14.21 -13.41
C ARG A 224 -16.45 -15.15 -14.62
N HIS A 225 -15.53 -14.94 -15.56
CA HIS A 225 -15.40 -15.77 -16.76
C HIS A 225 -14.32 -16.87 -16.64
N LYS A 226 -13.62 -16.95 -15.50
CA LYS A 226 -12.44 -17.79 -15.29
C LYS A 226 -11.37 -17.58 -16.37
N ASP A 227 -11.24 -16.34 -16.86
CA ASP A 227 -10.24 -15.94 -17.85
C ASP A 227 -8.94 -15.55 -17.15
N TYR A 228 -8.17 -16.57 -16.75
CA TYR A 228 -6.90 -16.36 -16.08
C TYR A 228 -5.76 -15.89 -17.01
N PHE A 229 -6.02 -15.79 -18.32
CA PHE A 229 -5.10 -15.22 -19.31
C PHE A 229 -5.32 -13.71 -19.52
N ALA A 230 -6.16 -13.07 -18.70
CA ALA A 230 -6.31 -11.63 -18.66
C ALA A 230 -5.03 -10.90 -18.16
N ILE A 231 -4.09 -11.64 -17.57
CA ILE A 231 -2.76 -11.16 -17.23
C ILE A 231 -1.67 -11.89 -18.04
N GLU A 232 -0.53 -11.25 -18.18
CA GLU A 232 0.73 -11.86 -18.57
C GLU A 232 1.62 -11.97 -17.32
N SER A 233 2.34 -13.08 -17.18
CA SER A 233 3.16 -13.35 -15.99
C SER A 233 4.51 -13.89 -16.37
N GLU A 234 5.53 -13.36 -15.71
CA GLU A 234 6.91 -13.74 -15.90
C GLU A 234 7.50 -14.20 -14.57
N VAL A 235 8.07 -15.41 -14.59
CA VAL A 235 8.50 -16.12 -13.38
C VAL A 235 10.00 -16.30 -13.39
N PHE A 236 10.64 -15.78 -12.36
CA PHE A 236 12.07 -15.87 -12.15
C PHE A 236 12.33 -16.81 -10.99
N GLU A 237 13.09 -17.87 -11.24
CA GLU A 237 13.50 -18.83 -10.21
C GLU A 237 14.86 -18.44 -9.64
N LEU A 238 14.93 -18.27 -8.33
CA LEU A 238 16.18 -18.18 -7.58
C LEU A 238 16.49 -19.56 -7.00
N SER A 239 17.72 -20.02 -7.18
CA SER A 239 18.20 -21.36 -6.82
C SER A 239 18.37 -21.61 -5.32
N GLN A 240 17.85 -20.72 -4.47
CA GLN A 240 17.92 -20.82 -3.02
C GLN A 240 16.62 -20.36 -2.38
N PHE A 241 16.30 -20.93 -1.21
CA PHE A 241 15.27 -20.40 -0.33
C PHE A 241 15.77 -19.12 0.36
N TYR A 242 15.07 -18.02 0.10
CA TYR A 242 15.23 -16.77 0.83
C TYR A 242 14.04 -16.59 1.74
N PRO A 243 14.23 -16.45 3.07
CA PRO A 243 13.13 -16.45 4.02
C PRO A 243 12.45 -15.08 4.11
N MET A 244 11.93 -14.63 2.97
CA MET A 244 11.19 -13.40 2.79
C MET A 244 10.04 -13.60 1.80
N ALA A 245 8.92 -12.95 2.05
CA ALA A 245 7.73 -13.06 1.21
C ALA A 245 7.13 -11.68 0.94
N VAL A 246 6.62 -11.51 -0.28
CA VAL A 246 6.03 -10.26 -0.77
C VAL A 246 4.76 -10.57 -1.53
N SER A 247 3.73 -9.73 -1.36
CA SER A 247 2.56 -9.68 -2.25
C SER A 247 2.11 -8.23 -2.39
N SER A 248 2.22 -7.65 -3.59
CA SER A 248 1.97 -6.22 -3.78
C SER A 248 1.56 -5.87 -5.21
N SER A 249 1.13 -4.62 -5.38
CA SER A 249 0.79 -4.02 -6.66
C SER A 249 1.08 -2.52 -6.63
N PHE A 250 1.67 -2.02 -7.71
CA PHE A 250 2.10 -0.64 -7.88
C PHE A 250 2.45 -0.38 -9.35
N TYR A 251 2.64 0.88 -9.72
CA TYR A 251 3.16 1.29 -11.02
C TYR A 251 4.63 1.68 -10.92
N LEU A 252 5.29 1.86 -12.06
CA LEU A 252 6.69 2.27 -12.12
C LEU A 252 6.79 3.52 -12.99
N ASP A 253 7.45 4.57 -12.52
CA ASP A 253 7.66 5.77 -13.34
C ASP A 253 8.67 5.55 -14.47
N PHE A 254 9.67 4.69 -14.23
CA PHE A 254 10.79 4.44 -15.14
C PHE A 254 11.17 2.96 -15.19
N ASP A 255 11.70 2.53 -16.34
CA ASP A 255 12.31 1.21 -16.51
C ASP A 255 13.78 1.16 -16.03
N PHE A 256 14.48 0.04 -16.21
CA PHE A 256 15.86 -0.12 -15.73
C PHE A 256 16.90 0.69 -16.52
N GLU A 257 16.54 1.17 -17.71
CA GLU A 257 17.37 2.05 -18.53
C GLU A 257 17.10 3.53 -18.20
N GLY A 258 16.03 3.82 -17.47
CA GLY A 258 15.57 5.15 -17.09
C GLY A 258 14.65 5.78 -18.13
N ASN A 259 14.07 4.96 -19.02
CA ASN A 259 13.03 5.41 -19.93
C ASN A 259 11.73 5.56 -19.13
N PRO A 260 10.96 6.65 -19.34
CA PRO A 260 9.68 6.84 -18.67
C PRO A 260 8.66 5.78 -19.13
N ILE A 261 7.82 5.34 -18.21
CA ILE A 261 6.71 4.44 -18.45
C ILE A 261 5.44 5.30 -18.48
N PRO A 262 4.87 5.59 -19.66
CA PRO A 262 3.74 6.50 -19.77
C PRO A 262 2.43 5.82 -19.32
N HIS A 263 1.84 6.36 -18.26
CA HIS A 263 0.55 5.92 -17.74
C HIS A 263 -0.61 6.70 -18.36
N SER A 264 -1.76 6.05 -18.52
CA SER A 264 -2.97 6.71 -19.00
C SER A 264 -3.69 7.50 -17.90
N ASP A 265 -4.54 8.45 -18.30
CA ASP A 265 -5.46 9.14 -17.38
C ASP A 265 -6.69 8.27 -17.01
N ASP A 266 -6.93 7.18 -17.77
CA ASP A 266 -8.07 6.29 -17.55
C ASP A 266 -7.88 5.47 -16.27
N ARG A 267 -6.68 4.92 -16.09
CA ARG A 267 -6.27 4.21 -14.87
C ARG A 267 -4.75 4.16 -14.79
N MET A 268 -4.25 4.08 -13.57
CA MET A 268 -2.87 3.67 -13.34
C MET A 268 -2.66 2.20 -13.75
N GLU A 269 -1.78 1.95 -14.73
CA GLU A 269 -1.37 0.61 -15.16
C GLU A 269 -0.39 0.02 -14.16
N ASN A 270 -0.86 -0.84 -13.27
CA ASN A 270 -0.01 -1.44 -12.24
C ASN A 270 0.65 -2.74 -12.74
N ILE A 271 1.83 -3.03 -12.20
CA ILE A 271 2.35 -4.38 -12.09
C ILE A 271 1.90 -5.03 -10.77
N PHE A 272 1.92 -6.36 -10.75
CA PHE A 272 1.62 -7.19 -9.60
C PHE A 272 2.83 -8.07 -9.32
N VAL A 273 3.38 -7.97 -8.11
CA VAL A 273 4.60 -8.69 -7.74
C VAL A 273 4.36 -9.62 -6.57
N THR A 274 4.95 -10.81 -6.65
CA THR A 274 4.96 -11.78 -5.56
C THR A 274 6.36 -12.37 -5.43
N LEU A 275 6.88 -12.36 -4.21
CA LEU A 275 8.07 -13.13 -3.85
C LEU A 275 7.62 -14.33 -3.02
N LEU A 276 7.75 -15.52 -3.60
CA LEU A 276 7.21 -16.77 -3.12
C LEU A 276 8.36 -17.71 -2.71
N PRO A 277 8.74 -17.74 -1.42
CA PRO A 277 9.75 -18.68 -0.94
C PRO A 277 9.14 -20.08 -0.79
N LYS A 278 9.89 -21.11 -1.18
CA LYS A 278 9.53 -22.53 -1.07
C LYS A 278 10.64 -23.31 -0.37
N LYS A 279 10.52 -23.41 0.95
CA LYS A 279 11.53 -24.02 1.83
C LYS A 279 11.86 -25.46 1.47
N LYS A 280 10.84 -26.27 1.17
CA LYS A 280 11.01 -27.69 0.81
C LYS A 280 11.74 -27.89 -0.53
N GLU A 281 11.56 -26.96 -1.47
CA GLU A 281 12.20 -27.00 -2.79
C GLU A 281 13.59 -26.34 -2.77
N ASN A 282 13.96 -25.67 -1.68
CA ASN A 282 15.11 -24.78 -1.60
C ASN A 282 15.14 -23.74 -2.73
N LYS A 283 13.99 -23.13 -3.03
CA LYS A 283 13.81 -22.16 -4.11
C LYS A 283 13.05 -20.94 -3.65
N THR A 284 13.18 -19.86 -4.40
CA THR A 284 12.33 -18.67 -4.28
C THR A 284 11.90 -18.25 -5.67
N TYR A 285 10.60 -18.05 -5.87
CA TYR A 285 10.06 -17.58 -7.13
C TYR A 285 9.74 -16.08 -7.00
N PHE A 286 10.23 -15.28 -7.94
CA PHE A 286 9.75 -13.91 -8.14
C PHE A 286 8.80 -13.92 -9.34
N ILE A 287 7.55 -13.56 -9.09
CA ILE A 287 6.49 -13.50 -10.08
C ILE A 287 6.17 -12.03 -10.30
N ILE A 288 6.35 -11.55 -11.53
CA ILE A 288 5.89 -10.24 -11.97
C ILE A 288 4.78 -10.44 -12.99
N SER A 289 3.67 -9.74 -12.83
CA SER A 289 2.53 -9.81 -13.72
C SER A 289 2.01 -8.41 -14.06
N TYR A 290 1.33 -8.30 -15.19
CA TYR A 290 0.61 -7.10 -15.62
C TYR A 290 -0.60 -7.53 -16.45
N PHE A 291 -1.58 -6.65 -16.63
CA PHE A 291 -2.70 -6.98 -17.50
C PHE A 291 -2.24 -7.16 -18.94
N LYS A 292 -2.88 -8.08 -19.67
CA LYS A 292 -2.53 -8.37 -21.06
C LYS A 292 -2.66 -7.13 -21.96
N GLU A 293 -3.59 -6.23 -21.65
CA GLU A 293 -3.75 -4.94 -22.34
C GLU A 293 -2.59 -3.95 -22.05
N ASP A 294 -1.88 -4.11 -20.93
CA ASP A 294 -0.72 -3.27 -20.54
C ASP A 294 0.61 -3.84 -21.08
N LYS A 295 0.54 -4.85 -21.95
CA LYS A 295 1.73 -5.55 -22.44
C LYS A 295 2.73 -4.62 -23.11
N LEU A 296 2.28 -3.71 -23.96
CA LEU A 296 3.17 -2.78 -24.67
C LEU A 296 3.94 -1.86 -23.71
N LEU A 297 3.40 -1.63 -22.52
CA LEU A 297 4.02 -0.80 -21.48
C LEU A 297 5.12 -1.58 -20.73
N TYR A 298 4.85 -2.85 -20.38
CA TYR A 298 5.70 -3.62 -19.46
C TYR A 298 6.54 -4.72 -20.09
N GLU A 299 6.34 -5.07 -21.36
CA GLU A 299 7.12 -6.14 -21.99
C GLU A 299 8.63 -5.84 -22.03
N ASN A 300 9.01 -4.57 -22.19
CA ASN A 300 10.42 -4.17 -22.21
C ASN A 300 11.07 -4.33 -20.82
N LEU A 301 10.35 -3.94 -19.76
CA LEU A 301 10.81 -4.08 -18.38
C LEU A 301 11.16 -5.54 -18.05
N VAL A 302 10.31 -6.49 -18.46
CA VAL A 302 10.58 -7.92 -18.21
C VAL A 302 11.72 -8.43 -19.09
N LYS A 303 11.80 -8.01 -20.36
CA LYS A 303 12.96 -8.34 -21.22
C LYS A 303 14.27 -7.88 -20.56
N GLN A 304 14.29 -6.66 -20.00
CA GLN A 304 15.42 -6.13 -19.24
C GLN A 304 15.77 -7.02 -18.03
N LEU A 305 14.79 -7.41 -17.20
CA LEU A 305 15.02 -8.30 -16.05
C LEU A 305 15.68 -9.64 -16.44
N ARG A 306 15.33 -10.20 -17.61
CA ARG A 306 15.94 -11.44 -18.12
C ARG A 306 17.38 -11.25 -18.60
N GLN A 307 17.67 -10.10 -19.20
CA GLN A 307 18.93 -9.86 -19.92
C GLN A 307 20.03 -9.28 -19.03
N ARG A 308 19.69 -8.53 -17.98
CA ARG A 308 20.63 -7.70 -17.20
C ARG A 308 21.63 -8.46 -16.31
N ASN A 309 21.54 -9.79 -16.24
CA ASN A 309 22.40 -10.66 -15.42
C ASN A 309 22.64 -10.14 -13.97
N ASN A 310 21.67 -9.42 -13.41
CA ASN A 310 21.74 -8.81 -12.07
C ASN A 310 20.41 -8.99 -11.32
N LEU A 311 19.76 -10.12 -11.55
CA LEU A 311 18.37 -10.38 -11.16
C LEU A 311 18.08 -10.12 -9.68
N LYS A 312 18.97 -10.53 -8.75
CA LYS A 312 18.80 -10.27 -7.31
C LYS A 312 18.76 -8.77 -6.99
N SER A 313 19.65 -7.98 -7.60
CA SER A 313 19.67 -6.53 -7.43
C SER A 313 18.43 -5.89 -8.06
N ASP A 314 18.06 -6.32 -9.25
CA ASP A 314 16.91 -5.76 -9.96
C ASP A 314 15.59 -6.04 -9.20
N ILE A 315 15.43 -7.27 -8.68
CA ILE A 315 14.31 -7.64 -7.79
C ILE A 315 14.37 -6.83 -6.48
N THR A 316 15.56 -6.67 -5.90
CA THR A 316 15.74 -5.85 -4.68
C THR A 316 15.21 -4.44 -4.88
N MET A 317 15.55 -3.79 -6.00
CA MET A 317 15.10 -2.42 -6.25
C MET A 317 13.59 -2.34 -6.49
N ILE A 318 13.00 -3.27 -7.24
CA ILE A 318 11.55 -3.33 -7.44
C ILE A 318 10.82 -3.49 -6.08
N ILE A 319 11.30 -4.39 -5.23
CA ILE A 319 10.66 -4.70 -3.95
C ILE A 319 10.88 -3.58 -2.92
N ALA A 320 12.13 -3.17 -2.68
CA ALA A 320 12.45 -2.19 -1.65
C ALA A 320 11.88 -0.80 -1.95
N ALA A 321 11.79 -0.42 -3.22
CA ALA A 321 11.25 0.88 -3.62
C ALA A 321 9.74 1.00 -3.45
N HIS A 322 8.98 -0.10 -3.60
CA HIS A 322 7.53 -0.01 -3.82
C HIS A 322 6.68 -0.88 -2.90
N THR A 323 7.29 -1.79 -2.15
CA THR A 323 6.53 -2.76 -1.35
C THR A 323 6.54 -2.42 0.13
N ASN A 324 5.35 -2.36 0.70
CA ASN A 324 5.14 -2.27 2.15
C ASN A 324 4.63 -3.60 2.75
N ASN A 325 4.06 -4.48 1.91
CA ASN A 325 3.56 -5.79 2.32
C ASN A 325 4.64 -6.87 2.12
N ILE A 326 5.69 -6.76 2.93
CA ILE A 326 6.85 -7.65 2.94
C ILE A 326 7.11 -8.16 4.36
N PHE A 327 7.48 -9.44 4.45
CA PHE A 327 7.78 -10.08 5.72
C PHE A 327 9.03 -10.93 5.58
N PHE A 328 9.82 -10.95 6.64
CA PHE A 328 11.09 -11.63 6.75
C PHE A 328 11.08 -12.60 7.93
N ASN A 329 11.89 -13.64 7.85
CA ASN A 329 12.32 -14.36 9.05
C ASN A 329 13.10 -13.41 9.98
N PRO A 330 12.88 -13.47 11.32
CA PRO A 330 13.56 -12.61 12.27
C PRO A 330 15.09 -12.67 12.25
N ILE A 331 15.67 -13.86 12.12
CA ILE A 331 17.14 -14.03 12.06
C ILE A 331 17.65 -13.41 10.77
N TYR A 332 17.01 -13.71 9.64
CA TYR A 332 17.39 -13.15 8.34
C TYR A 332 17.34 -11.63 8.32
N TYR A 333 16.28 -11.06 8.90
CA TYR A 333 16.12 -9.61 9.01
C TYR A 333 17.29 -8.98 9.77
N LYS A 334 17.60 -9.53 10.95
CA LYS A 334 18.69 -9.04 11.78
C LYS A 334 20.06 -9.19 11.11
N THR A 335 20.26 -10.25 10.33
CA THR A 335 21.55 -10.50 9.68
C THR A 335 21.77 -9.64 8.44
N PHE A 336 20.74 -9.40 7.62
CA PHE A 336 20.93 -8.79 6.28
C PHE A 336 20.13 -7.54 6.00
N ILE A 337 19.01 -7.33 6.71
CA ILE A 337 18.09 -6.23 6.40
C ILE A 337 18.29 -5.07 7.36
N GLU A 338 18.59 -5.34 8.62
CA GLU A 338 18.76 -4.31 9.65
C GLU A 338 19.86 -3.30 9.30
N GLU A 339 20.99 -3.76 8.74
CA GLU A 339 22.11 -2.90 8.38
C GLU A 339 21.83 -1.96 7.19
N ILE A 340 20.86 -2.31 6.31
CA ILE A 340 20.51 -1.55 5.10
C ILE A 340 19.21 -0.76 5.24
N GLN A 341 18.57 -0.73 6.42
CA GLN A 341 17.28 -0.06 6.65
C GLN A 341 17.30 1.43 6.28
N ASP A 342 18.39 2.13 6.58
CA ASP A 342 18.51 3.57 6.29
C ASP A 342 18.57 3.84 4.78
N ASP A 343 19.19 2.95 4.00
CA ASP A 343 19.24 3.07 2.54
C ASP A 343 17.91 2.66 1.89
N ILE A 344 17.23 1.64 2.44
CA ILE A 344 15.85 1.32 2.05
C ILE A 344 14.94 2.53 2.31
N LEU A 345 15.09 3.20 3.45
CA LEU A 345 14.30 4.37 3.78
C LEU A 345 14.52 5.52 2.79
N LYS A 346 15.78 5.81 2.43
CA LYS A 346 16.09 6.81 1.40
C LYS A 346 15.42 6.48 0.07
N LEU A 347 15.51 5.22 -0.36
CA LEU A 347 14.87 4.76 -1.58
C LEU A 347 13.34 4.94 -1.53
N ILE A 348 12.69 4.55 -0.43
CA ILE A 348 11.25 4.74 -0.25
C ILE A 348 10.88 6.23 -0.31
N PHE A 349 11.68 7.11 0.28
CA PHE A 349 11.46 8.56 0.19
C PHE A 349 11.57 9.10 -1.24
N GLU A 350 12.51 8.57 -2.02
CA GLU A 350 12.68 8.95 -3.43
C GLU A 350 11.53 8.50 -4.32
N THR A 351 10.86 7.39 -4.00
CA THR A 351 9.92 6.73 -4.93
C THR A 351 8.45 6.78 -4.50
N GLN A 352 8.16 6.81 -3.19
CA GLN A 352 6.78 6.75 -2.69
C GLN A 352 6.29 8.08 -2.13
N PHE A 353 7.20 9.01 -1.85
CA PHE A 353 6.88 10.30 -1.23
C PHE A 353 7.04 11.43 -2.24
N ASP A 354 6.34 11.32 -3.37
CA ASP A 354 6.19 12.44 -4.30
C ASP A 354 5.56 13.64 -3.59
N HIS A 355 6.35 14.69 -3.41
CA HIS A 355 5.88 15.97 -2.92
C HIS A 355 5.14 16.68 -4.05
N GLY A 356 3.89 16.30 -4.30
CA GLY A 356 3.09 16.92 -5.36
C GLY A 356 3.10 18.45 -5.24
N ILE A 357 3.19 19.13 -6.38
CA ILE A 357 3.25 20.58 -6.42
C ILE A 357 1.88 21.11 -6.07
N ILE A 358 1.83 21.95 -5.03
CA ILE A 358 0.62 22.66 -4.65
C ILE A 358 0.34 23.73 -5.70
N ASP A 359 -0.81 23.65 -6.38
CA ASP A 359 -1.23 24.68 -7.32
C ASP A 359 -1.72 25.96 -6.60
N GLY A 360 -2.07 26.99 -7.38
CA GLY A 360 -2.62 28.24 -6.85
C GLY A 360 -4.01 28.12 -6.19
N LYS A 361 -4.51 26.90 -5.96
CA LYS A 361 -5.77 26.59 -5.26
C LYS A 361 -5.57 25.54 -4.16
N ASN A 362 -4.34 25.30 -3.71
CA ASN A 362 -3.98 24.26 -2.74
C ASN A 362 -4.23 22.80 -3.18
N ASN A 363 -4.51 22.54 -4.45
CA ASN A 363 -4.66 21.17 -4.92
C ASN A 363 -3.27 20.55 -5.12
N ILE A 364 -3.13 19.29 -4.72
CA ILE A 364 -1.94 18.51 -5.06
C ILE A 364 -2.00 18.21 -6.56
N LYS A 365 -1.09 18.80 -7.33
CA LYS A 365 -0.84 18.38 -8.71
C LYS A 365 0.33 17.41 -8.76
N HIS A 366 0.05 16.20 -9.21
CA HIS A 366 1.07 15.24 -9.62
C HIS A 366 1.45 15.53 -11.08
N GLN A 367 2.07 16.68 -11.35
CA GLN A 367 2.52 17.00 -12.72
C GLN A 367 3.88 16.35 -13.05
N PHE A 368 4.66 15.98 -12.04
CA PHE A 368 5.94 15.30 -12.19
C PHE A 368 6.14 14.34 -11.01
N SER A 369 6.50 13.10 -11.29
CA SER A 369 7.11 12.20 -10.31
C SER A 369 8.51 12.75 -9.97
N TYR A 370 8.83 12.77 -8.67
CA TYR A 370 10.17 13.10 -8.18
C TYR A 370 11.07 11.86 -8.11
N THR A 371 10.54 10.69 -8.48
CA THR A 371 11.32 9.46 -8.64
C THR A 371 12.51 9.73 -9.55
N PRO A 372 13.76 9.53 -9.08
CA PRO A 372 14.93 9.67 -9.93
C PRO A 372 14.88 8.67 -11.09
N THR A 373 15.14 9.09 -12.34
CA THR A 373 15.08 8.20 -13.53
C THR A 373 15.97 6.97 -13.43
N ASN A 374 16.99 7.00 -12.57
CA ASN A 374 17.96 5.94 -12.36
C ASN A 374 17.82 5.22 -11.00
N TYR A 375 16.71 5.38 -10.29
CA TYR A 375 16.50 4.77 -8.97
C TYR A 375 16.63 3.24 -9.01
N LEU A 376 16.19 2.57 -10.09
CA LEU A 376 16.33 1.13 -10.26
C LEU A 376 17.77 0.64 -10.49
N ARG A 377 18.76 1.54 -10.66
CA ARG A 377 20.17 1.17 -10.88
C ARG A 377 20.92 0.81 -9.58
N ASN A 378 20.23 0.81 -8.43
CA ASN A 378 20.77 0.42 -7.13
C ASN A 378 22.02 1.22 -6.69
N GLN A 379 21.92 2.55 -6.67
CA GLN A 379 23.03 3.43 -6.30
C GLN A 379 23.51 3.20 -4.86
N TYR A 380 22.59 2.80 -3.98
CA TYR A 380 22.84 2.53 -2.57
C TYR A 380 23.36 1.11 -2.29
N LYS A 381 23.51 0.26 -3.31
CA LYS A 381 23.95 -1.14 -3.18
C LYS A 381 23.10 -1.94 -2.18
N ILE A 382 21.80 -1.64 -2.12
CA ILE A 382 20.82 -2.37 -1.32
C ILE A 382 20.76 -3.80 -1.83
N ASN A 383 20.83 -4.78 -0.93
CA ASN A 383 20.71 -6.18 -1.28
C ASN A 383 19.79 -6.90 -0.29
N LEU A 384 18.60 -7.30 -0.75
CA LEU A 384 17.69 -8.09 0.08
C LEU A 384 18.10 -9.57 0.15
N PHE A 385 19.01 -10.04 -0.72
CA PHE A 385 19.41 -11.44 -0.87
C PHE A 385 20.80 -11.69 -0.29
N GLY A 386 20.87 -11.86 1.04
CA GLY A 386 22.08 -11.86 1.86
C GLY A 386 23.06 -13.04 1.78
N TYR A 387 22.72 -14.14 1.09
CA TYR A 387 23.63 -15.27 0.87
C TYR A 387 24.01 -15.42 -0.61
#